data_AF-A0A453G2H0-F1
#
_entry.id   AF-A0A453G2H0-F1
#
_cell.length_a   1.000
_cell.length_b   1.000
_cell.length_c   1.000
_cell.angle_alpha   90.00
_cell.angle_beta   90.00
_cell.angle_gamma   90.00
#
_symmetry.space_group_name_H-M   'P 1'
#
loop_
_entity.id
_entity.type
_entity.pdbx_description
1 polymer ?
#
loop_
_entity_poly.entity_id
_entity_poly.type
_entity_poly.pdbx_seq_one_letter_code
_entity_poly.pdbx_strand_id
1 'polypeptide(L)'
;MSMRDGLAFANSLSFNRIEAESDSLEVINFCTGHTRWWDEAAALFAECVDIGTMIGKVTFKHCLRSCNQVAHVLANHSYCNKSSFSWLN
;
A
#
# COMPACT_ATOMS: atom_id res chain seq x y z
N MET A 1 -6.15 2.64 -0.51
CA MET A 1 -5.71 3.70 0.42
C MET A 1 -4.62 3.21 1.37
N SER A 2 -4.81 2.11 2.11
CA SER A 2 -3.82 1.60 3.09
C SER A 2 -2.39 1.46 2.55
N MET A 3 -2.20 0.92 1.34
CA MET A 3 -0.86 0.79 0.75
C MET A 3 -0.23 2.15 0.40
N ARG A 4 -1.02 3.07 -0.17
CA ARG A 4 -0.58 4.43 -0.49
C ARG A 4 -0.07 5.14 0.75
N ASP A 5 -0.85 5.11 1.83
CA ASP A 5 -0.53 5.83 3.07
C ASP A 5 0.72 5.22 3.74
N GLY A 6 0.91 3.90 3.64
CA GLY A 6 2.13 3.22 4.09
C GLY A 6 3.37 3.62 3.28
N LEU A 7 3.25 3.72 1.94
CA LEU A 7 4.35 4.17 1.08
C LEU A 7 4.69 5.65 1.34
N ALA A 8 3.67 6.51 1.49
CA ALA A 8 3.87 7.93 1.80
C ALA A 8 4.59 8.10 3.14
N PHE A 9 4.21 7.32 4.15
CA PHE A 9 4.89 7.32 5.45
C PHE A 9 6.35 6.89 5.32
N ALA A 10 6.62 5.79 4.60
CA ALA A 10 7.98 5.33 4.41
C ALA A 10 8.85 6.33 3.61
N ASN A 11 8.26 7.03 2.63
CA ASN A 11 8.93 8.13 1.93
C ASN A 11 9.28 9.28 2.87
N SER A 12 8.39 9.64 3.80
CA SER A 12 8.66 10.70 4.80
C SER A 12 9.81 10.35 5.75
N LEU A 13 10.03 9.07 5.99
CA LEU A 13 11.18 8.57 6.77
C LEU A 13 12.48 8.51 5.95
N SER A 14 12.45 8.98 4.69
CA SER A 14 13.60 8.94 3.77
C SER A 14 14.16 7.54 3.54
N PHE A 15 13.31 6.51 3.65
CA PHE A 15 13.70 5.16 3.23
C PHE A 15 13.89 5.14 1.71
N ASN A 16 14.92 4.43 1.26
CA ASN A 16 15.29 4.31 -0.14
C ASN A 16 15.07 2.91 -0.72
N ARG A 17 14.74 1.94 0.16
CA ARG A 17 14.47 0.56 -0.21
C ARG A 17 13.38 -0.03 0.68
N ILE A 18 12.28 -0.48 0.08
CA ILE A 18 11.09 -0.96 0.78
C ILE A 18 10.61 -2.27 0.16
N GLU A 19 10.19 -3.20 1.01
CA GLU A 19 9.37 -4.34 0.63
C GLU A 19 7.94 -4.08 1.12
N ALA A 20 6.99 -3.99 0.18
CA ALA A 20 5.59 -3.76 0.47
C ALA A 20 4.82 -5.08 0.28
N GLU A 21 4.33 -5.62 1.39
CA GLU A 21 3.55 -6.85 1.41
C GLU A 21 2.04 -6.57 1.46
N SER A 22 1.25 -7.37 0.75
CA SER A 22 -0.22 -7.30 0.78
C SER A 22 -0.85 -8.66 0.52
N ASP A 23 -2.00 -8.91 1.15
CA ASP A 23 -2.85 -10.08 0.88
C ASP A 23 -3.85 -9.88 -0.25
N SER A 24 -3.87 -8.68 -0.85
CA SER A 24 -4.62 -8.44 -2.08
C SER A 24 -3.73 -8.64 -3.30
N LEU A 25 -4.00 -9.69 -4.06
CA LEU A 25 -3.31 -9.99 -5.32
C LEU A 25 -3.51 -8.87 -6.35
N GLU A 26 -4.68 -8.22 -6.34
CA GLU A 26 -5.01 -7.11 -7.25
C GLU A 26 -4.05 -5.93 -7.06
N VAL A 27 -3.83 -5.53 -5.80
CA VAL A 27 -2.91 -4.44 -5.43
C VAL A 27 -1.49 -4.76 -5.89
N ILE A 28 -1.04 -6.00 -5.67
CA ILE A 28 0.31 -6.44 -6.06
C ILE A 28 0.47 -6.47 -7.58
N ASN A 29 -0.49 -7.05 -8.31
CA ASN A 29 -0.45 -7.13 -9.77
C ASN A 29 -0.44 -5.74 -10.42
N PHE A 30 -1.18 -4.79 -9.86
CA PHE A 30 -1.15 -3.41 -10.32
C PHE A 30 0.22 -2.77 -10.07
N CYS A 31 0.69 -2.78 -8.82
CA CYS A 31 1.91 -2.06 -8.44
C CYS A 31 3.18 -2.65 -9.10
N THR A 32 3.12 -3.91 -9.53
CA THR A 32 4.19 -4.57 -10.30
C THR A 32 4.06 -4.39 -11.81
N GLY A 33 3.02 -3.72 -12.30
CA GLY A 33 2.82 -3.44 -13.73
C GLY A 33 2.39 -4.64 -14.58
N HIS A 34 1.96 -5.74 -13.97
CA HIS A 34 1.56 -6.96 -14.70
C HIS A 34 0.21 -6.82 -15.42
N THR A 35 -0.58 -5.78 -15.13
CA THR A 35 -1.90 -5.63 -15.72
C THR A 35 -2.28 -4.15 -15.89
N ARG A 36 -2.71 -3.74 -17.09
CA ARG A 36 -3.31 -2.42 -17.32
C ARG A 36 -4.78 -2.46 -16.92
N TRP A 37 -5.15 -1.68 -15.92
CA TRP A 37 -6.53 -1.56 -15.44
C TRP A 37 -7.09 -0.19 -15.84
N TRP A 38 -8.31 -0.17 -16.37
CA TRP A 38 -9.03 1.04 -16.82
C TRP A 38 -10.27 1.24 -15.93
N ASP A 39 -10.07 1.18 -14.63
CA ASP A 39 -11.14 1.25 -13.63
C ASP A 39 -10.98 2.49 -12.74
N GLU A 40 -12.04 2.90 -12.02
CA GLU A 40 -12.04 4.07 -11.13
C GLU A 40 -10.93 3.98 -10.06
N ALA A 41 -10.56 2.76 -9.65
CA ALA A 41 -9.48 2.51 -8.71
C ALA A 41 -8.07 2.74 -9.30
N ALA A 42 -7.92 2.85 -10.63
CA ALA A 42 -6.62 3.00 -11.29
C ALA A 42 -5.89 4.28 -10.85
N ALA A 43 -6.61 5.36 -10.55
CA ALA A 43 -6.02 6.61 -10.06
C ALA A 43 -5.33 6.42 -8.69
N LEU A 44 -5.98 5.71 -7.77
CA LEU A 44 -5.42 5.42 -6.43
C LEU A 44 -4.16 4.56 -6.50
N PHE A 45 -4.11 3.64 -7.45
CA PHE A 45 -2.96 2.78 -7.62
C PHE A 45 -1.83 3.44 -8.40
N ALA A 46 -2.14 4.35 -9.34
CA ALA A 46 -1.14 5.19 -9.98
C ALA A 46 -0.38 6.03 -8.94
N GLU A 47 -1.09 6.62 -7.96
CA GLU A 47 -0.45 7.31 -6.82
C GLU A 47 0.51 6.40 -6.05
N CYS A 48 0.18 5.11 -5.86
CA CYS A 48 1.08 4.17 -5.19
C CYS A 48 2.38 3.95 -5.97
N VAL A 49 2.27 3.83 -7.30
CA VAL A 49 3.43 3.67 -8.18
C VAL A 49 4.27 4.94 -8.18
N ASP A 50 3.65 6.11 -8.31
CA ASP A 50 4.34 7.40 -8.29
C ASP A 50 5.13 7.60 -6.99
N ILE A 51 4.49 7.39 -5.82
CA ILE A 51 5.19 7.46 -4.53
C ILE A 51 6.31 6.41 -4.46
N GLY A 52 6.06 5.20 -4.98
CA GLY A 52 7.09 4.15 -5.06
C GLY A 52 8.31 4.58 -5.87
N THR A 53 8.12 5.31 -6.97
CA THR A 53 9.24 5.86 -7.77
C THR A 53 10.01 6.95 -7.04
N MET A 54 9.35 7.75 -6.19
CA MET A 54 10.01 8.80 -5.40
C MET A 54 10.93 8.23 -4.31
N ILE A 55 10.58 7.07 -3.75
CA ILE A 55 11.36 6.39 -2.70
C ILE A 55 12.65 5.79 -3.28
N GLY A 56 12.56 5.23 -4.50
CA GLY A 56 13.67 4.52 -5.14
C GLY A 56 13.30 3.06 -5.43
N LYS A 57 13.80 2.11 -4.63
CA LYS A 57 13.56 0.67 -4.87
C LYS A 57 12.44 0.12 -4.00
N VAL A 58 11.25 -0.05 -4.58
CA VAL A 58 10.11 -0.72 -3.93
C VAL A 58 9.88 -2.09 -4.57
N THR A 59 9.76 -3.12 -3.74
CA THR A 59 9.38 -4.48 -4.17
C THR A 59 8.02 -4.83 -3.59
N PHE A 60 7.07 -5.12 -4.46
CA PHE A 60 5.73 -5.53 -4.06
C PHE A 60 5.64 -7.05 -4.04
N LYS A 61 5.16 -7.60 -2.92
CA LYS A 61 5.09 -9.04 -2.72
C LYS A 61 3.74 -9.44 -2.14
N HIS A 62 3.13 -10.46 -2.74
CA HIS A 62 1.92 -11.02 -2.20
C HIS A 62 2.22 -11.88 -0.98
N CYS A 63 1.40 -11.72 0.06
CA CYS A 63 1.49 -12.47 1.31
C CYS A 63 0.14 -13.06 1.66
N LEU A 64 0.09 -14.23 2.29
CA LEU A 64 -1.19 -14.81 2.71
C LEU A 64 -1.84 -13.94 3.79
N ARG A 65 -3.17 -13.86 3.80
CA ARG A 65 -3.93 -13.10 4.82
C ARG A 65 -3.57 -13.51 6.26
N SER A 66 -3.24 -14.78 6.49
CA SER A 66 -2.77 -15.28 7.79
C SER A 66 -1.45 -14.67 8.24
N CYS A 67 -0.62 -14.21 7.31
CA CYS A 67 0.65 -13.53 7.57
C CYS A 67 0.49 -12.00 7.61
N ASN A 68 -0.59 -11.46 7.04
CA ASN A 68 -0.93 -10.03 7.07
C ASN A 68 -1.88 -9.64 8.22
N GLN A 69 -1.89 -10.41 9.33
CA GLN A 69 -2.84 -10.20 10.42
C GLN A 69 -2.72 -8.83 11.09
N VAL A 70 -1.51 -8.30 11.22
CA VAL A 70 -1.30 -6.98 11.86
C VAL A 70 -2.00 -5.87 11.08
N ALA A 71 -1.81 -5.82 9.76
CA ALA A 71 -2.50 -4.85 8.91
C ALA A 71 -4.02 -5.06 8.94
N HIS A 72 -4.47 -6.31 8.96
CA HIS A 72 -5.90 -6.63 9.07
C HIS A 72 -6.51 -6.12 10.39
N VAL A 73 -5.85 -6.35 11.52
CA VAL A 73 -6.32 -5.90 12.84
C VAL A 73 -6.35 -4.37 12.91
N LEU A 74 -5.32 -3.69 12.40
CA LEU A 74 -5.28 -2.22 12.35
C LEU A 74 -6.43 -1.65 11.51
N ALA A 75 -6.65 -2.20 10.31
CA ALA A 75 -7.74 -1.78 9.44
C ALA A 75 -9.11 -2.04 10.09
N ASN A 76 -9.29 -3.21 10.72
CA ASN A 76 -10.52 -3.56 11.41
C ASN A 76 -10.78 -2.64 12.61
N HIS A 77 -9.75 -2.33 13.40
CA HIS A 77 -9.85 -1.41 14.53
C HIS A 77 -10.25 0.00 14.09
N SER A 78 -9.62 0.51 13.02
CA SER A 78 -9.98 1.81 12.42
C SER A 78 -11.44 1.83 11.93
N TYR A 79 -11.87 0.75 11.26
CA TYR A 79 -13.23 0.61 10.75
C TYR A 79 -14.27 0.57 11.87
N CYS A 80 -14.06 -0.27 12.90
CA CYS A 80 -14.98 -0.40 14.04
C CYS A 80 -15.11 0.90 14.82
N ASN A 81 -14.01 1.63 15.00
CA ASN A 81 -14.01 2.89 15.76
C ASN A 81 -14.34 4.12 14.92
N LYS A 82 -14.58 3.96 13.61
CA LYS A 82 -14.80 5.07 12.66
C LYS A 82 -13.72 6.15 12.75
N SER A 83 -12.49 5.74 13.03
CA SER A 83 -11.35 6.61 13.26
C SER A 83 -10.31 6.39 12.18
N SER A 84 -9.93 7.44 11.45
CA SER A 84 -8.81 7.40 10.51
C SER A 84 -7.61 8.13 11.10
N PHE A 85 -6.48 7.45 11.17
CA PHE A 85 -5.21 8.07 11.56
C PHE A 85 -4.25 8.00 10.38
N SER A 86 -3.59 9.11 10.08
CA SER A 86 -2.54 9.18 9.07
C SER A 86 -1.24 9.54 9.72
N TRP A 87 -0.14 8.90 9.32
CA TRP A 87 1.18 9.23 9.87
C TRP A 87 1.68 10.62 9.48
N LEU A 88 1.05 11.24 8.48
CA LEU A 88 1.42 12.54 7.91
C LEU A 88 0.50 13.69 8.35
N ASN A 89 -0.49 13.44 9.22
CA ASN A 89 -1.29 14.48 9.92
C ASN A 89 -1.58 14.06 11.35
#